data_AF-A0A8T6VT15-F1
#
_entry.id   AF-A0A8T6VT15-F1
#
_cell.length_a   1.000
_cell.length_b   1.000
_cell.length_c   1.000
_cell.angle_alpha   90.00
_cell.angle_beta   90.00
_cell.angle_gamma   90.00
#
_symmetry.space_group_name_H-M   'P 1'
#
loop_
_entity.id
_entity.type
_entity.pdbx_description
1 polymer ?
#
loop_
_entity_poly.entity_id
_entity_poly.type
_entity_poly.pdbx_seq_one_letter_code
_entity_poly.pdbx_strand_id
1 'polypeptide(L)'
;VAGSQDMVNYALNKSRSWLLSASHPPATAAACIAAIDVLETEEEHVKTLWENREYFIKGLQQMGYDTGKSETPIIPAMTGESSKAVALSDGLYNEG
;
A
#
# COMPACT_ATOMS: atom_id res chain seq x y z
N VAL A 1 2.27 17.34 1.72
CA VAL A 1 3.30 17.11 2.77
C VAL A 1 2.80 17.64 4.09
N ALA A 2 3.22 17.06 5.22
CA ALA A 2 2.92 17.56 6.56
C ALA A 2 4.21 18.03 7.24
N GLY A 3 4.14 19.09 8.04
CA GLY A 3 5.26 19.64 8.81
C GLY A 3 4.97 21.06 9.28
N SER A 4 6.00 21.86 9.57
CA SER A 4 5.81 23.24 10.05
C SER A 4 5.12 24.13 9.01
N GLN A 5 4.40 25.15 9.48
CA GLN A 5 3.71 26.08 8.60
C GLN A 5 4.67 26.76 7.61
N ASP A 6 5.88 27.13 8.06
CA ASP A 6 6.90 27.72 7.20
C ASP A 6 7.33 26.78 6.07
N MET A 7 7.54 25.50 6.39
CA MET A 7 7.89 24.48 5.38
C MET A 7 6.76 24.27 4.38
N VAL A 8 5.52 24.16 4.86
CA VAL A 8 4.33 24.00 4.00
C VAL A 8 4.17 25.23 3.09
N ASN A 9 4.25 26.43 3.64
CA ASN A 9 4.17 27.67 2.87
C ASN A 9 5.27 27.77 1.82
N TYR A 10 6.50 27.39 2.18
CA TYR A 10 7.61 27.34 1.23
C TYR A 10 7.32 26.36 0.08
N ALA A 11 6.88 25.14 0.38
CA ALA A 11 6.55 24.13 -0.63
C ALA A 11 5.41 24.58 -1.56
N LEU A 12 4.35 25.17 -1.01
CA LEU A 12 3.21 25.70 -1.79
C LEU A 12 3.63 26.78 -2.79
N ASN A 13 4.60 27.63 -2.42
CA ASN A 13 5.04 28.77 -3.24
C ASN A 13 6.24 28.46 -4.14
N LYS A 14 6.95 27.35 -3.93
CA LYS A 14 8.18 27.01 -4.67
C LYS A 14 8.09 25.74 -5.48
N SER A 15 7.14 24.84 -5.19
CA SER A 15 6.97 23.60 -5.95
C SER A 15 6.29 23.86 -7.30
N ARG A 16 7.05 23.69 -8.40
CA ARG A 16 6.52 23.82 -9.75
C ARG A 16 5.40 22.82 -10.03
N SER A 17 5.52 21.58 -9.55
CA SER A 17 4.50 20.54 -9.75
C SER A 17 3.19 20.82 -9.02
N TRP A 18 3.25 21.62 -7.95
CA TRP A 18 2.05 22.12 -7.27
C TRP A 18 1.46 23.34 -7.99
N LEU A 19 2.28 24.34 -8.31
CA LEU A 19 1.84 25.61 -8.90
C LEU A 19 1.25 25.46 -10.31
N LEU A 20 1.75 24.50 -11.09
CA LEU A 20 1.37 24.31 -12.49
C LEU A 20 0.44 23.09 -12.68
N SER A 21 -0.29 22.70 -11.62
CA SER A 21 -1.29 21.63 -11.66
C SER A 21 -2.64 22.14 -11.15
N ALA A 22 -3.73 21.60 -11.69
CA ALA A 22 -5.05 21.79 -11.11
C ALA A 22 -5.14 21.12 -9.73
N SER A 23 -5.97 21.68 -8.85
CA SER A 23 -6.29 21.07 -7.57
C SER A 23 -7.07 19.77 -7.75
N HIS A 24 -7.05 18.91 -6.74
CA HIS A 24 -7.89 17.72 -6.71
C HIS A 24 -9.39 18.10 -6.78
N PRO A 25 -10.23 17.30 -7.46
CA PRO A 25 -11.67 17.47 -7.40
C PRO A 25 -12.18 17.42 -5.96
N PRO A 26 -13.21 18.21 -5.59
CA PRO A 26 -13.74 18.24 -4.23
C PRO A 26 -14.15 16.86 -3.69
N ALA A 27 -14.76 16.03 -4.54
CA ALA A 27 -15.17 14.67 -4.17
C ALA A 27 -13.96 13.78 -3.80
N THR A 28 -12.85 13.88 -4.54
CA THR A 28 -11.63 13.13 -4.24
C THR A 28 -11.03 13.57 -2.91
N ALA A 29 -10.94 14.87 -2.66
CA ALA A 29 -10.45 15.39 -1.39
C ALA A 29 -11.32 14.93 -0.21
N ALA A 30 -12.65 15.01 -0.34
CA ALA A 30 -13.58 14.56 0.70
C ALA A 30 -13.48 13.06 0.97
N ALA A 31 -13.34 12.23 -0.07
CA ALA A 31 -13.15 10.79 0.09
C ALA A 31 -11.83 10.46 0.81
N CYS A 32 -10.75 11.16 0.49
CA CYS A 32 -9.47 10.97 1.19
C CYS A 32 -9.54 11.40 2.67
N ILE A 33 -10.23 12.49 2.99
CA ILE A 33 -10.45 12.93 4.37
C ILE A 33 -11.22 11.85 5.14
N ALA A 34 -12.35 11.39 4.60
CA ALA A 34 -13.15 10.35 5.23
C ALA A 34 -12.37 9.03 5.41
N ALA A 35 -11.52 8.65 4.46
CA ALA A 35 -10.67 7.47 4.59
C ALA A 35 -9.64 7.60 5.73
N ILE A 36 -9.09 8.80 5.94
CA ILE A 36 -8.20 9.08 7.07
C ILE A 36 -8.99 9.03 8.39
N ASP A 37 -10.18 9.65 8.44
CA ASP A 37 -11.05 9.62 9.62
C ASP A 37 -11.38 8.17 10.03
N VAL A 38 -11.73 7.31 9.06
CA VAL A 38 -11.95 5.88 9.29
C VAL A 38 -10.69 5.22 9.86
N LEU A 39 -9.51 5.43 9.26
CA LEU A 39 -8.27 4.83 9.75
C LEU A 39 -7.87 5.30 11.16
N GLU A 40 -8.23 6.53 11.55
CA GLU A 40 -7.96 7.07 12.88
C GLU A 40 -8.97 6.61 13.95
N THR A 41 -10.19 6.24 13.55
CA THR A 41 -11.30 5.94 14.48
C THR A 41 -11.69 4.46 14.54
N GLU A 42 -11.36 3.68 13.51
CA GLU A 42 -11.71 2.26 13.36
C GLU A 42 -10.41 1.40 13.35
N GLU A 43 -9.96 0.99 14.55
CA GLU A 43 -8.72 0.21 14.73
C GLU A 43 -8.78 -1.19 14.09
N GLU A 44 -9.97 -1.73 13.84
CA GLU A 44 -10.19 -3.07 13.30
C GLU A 44 -9.53 -3.27 11.94
N HIS A 45 -9.48 -2.23 11.08
CA HIS A 45 -8.92 -2.35 9.73
C HIS A 45 -7.43 -2.69 9.78
N VAL A 46 -6.68 -1.98 10.63
CA VAL A 46 -5.24 -2.22 10.80
C VAL A 46 -5.00 -3.55 11.50
N LYS A 47 -5.81 -3.90 12.49
CA LYS A 47 -5.70 -5.19 13.18
C LYS A 47 -5.93 -6.37 12.22
N THR A 48 -7.02 -6.33 11.45
CA THR A 48 -7.34 -7.36 10.46
C THR A 48 -6.26 -7.45 9.37
N LEU A 49 -5.68 -6.34 8.94
CA LEU A 49 -4.54 -6.35 8.01
C LEU A 49 -3.37 -7.17 8.57
N TRP A 50 -3.01 -6.97 9.83
CA TRP A 50 -1.91 -7.71 10.46
C TRP A 50 -2.24 -9.18 10.70
N GLU A 51 -3.49 -9.50 11.08
CA GLU A 51 -3.95 -10.89 11.21
C GLU A 51 -3.89 -11.63 9.87
N ASN A 52 -4.36 -10.99 8.79
CA ASN A 52 -4.30 -11.53 7.43
C ASN A 52 -2.85 -11.72 6.95
N ARG A 53 -1.97 -10.75 7.24
CA ARG A 53 -0.55 -10.82 6.97
C ARG A 53 0.07 -12.06 7.64
N GLU A 54 -0.20 -12.27 8.93
CA GLU A 54 0.32 -13.42 9.69
C GLU A 54 -0.20 -14.76 9.15
N TYR A 55 -1.47 -14.81 8.78
CA TYR A 55 -2.04 -16.00 8.15
C TYR A 55 -1.35 -16.32 6.82
N PHE A 56 -1.25 -15.33 5.93
CA PHE A 56 -0.76 -15.52 4.57
C PHE A 56 0.73 -15.89 4.52
N ILE A 57 1.58 -15.21 5.32
CA ILE A 57 3.01 -15.51 5.35
C ILE A 57 3.30 -16.93 5.86
N LYS A 58 2.56 -17.39 6.88
CA LYS A 58 2.70 -18.74 7.42
C LYS A 58 2.32 -19.77 6.37
N GLY A 59 1.22 -19.54 5.64
CA GLY A 59 0.80 -20.40 4.54
C GLY A 59 1.86 -20.51 3.44
N LEU A 60 2.39 -19.37 2.96
CA LEU A 60 3.43 -19.37 1.93
C LEU A 60 4.71 -20.09 2.37
N GLN A 61 5.16 -19.86 3.60
CA GLN A 61 6.34 -20.53 4.15
C GLN A 61 6.12 -22.05 4.30
N GLN A 62 4.92 -22.48 4.71
CA GLN A 62 4.56 -23.89 4.77
C GLN A 62 4.53 -24.57 3.38
N MET A 63 4.19 -23.82 2.34
CA MET A 63 4.27 -24.26 0.94
C MET A 63 5.70 -24.27 0.38
N GLY A 64 6.67 -23.77 1.14
CA GLY A 64 8.09 -23.75 0.76
C GLY A 64 8.53 -22.50 -0.02
N TYR A 65 7.70 -21.45 -0.10
CA TYR A 65 8.12 -20.19 -0.68
C TYR A 65 9.08 -19.44 0.25
N ASP A 66 10.11 -18.84 -0.35
CA ASP A 66 10.94 -17.85 0.32
C ASP A 66 10.21 -16.50 0.33
N THR A 67 9.88 -16.02 1.53
CA THR A 67 9.22 -14.73 1.78
C THR A 67 10.18 -13.63 2.22
N GLY A 68 11.48 -13.89 2.11
CA GLY A 68 12.55 -13.00 2.55
C GLY A 68 12.47 -12.70 4.04
N LYS A 69 12.82 -11.47 4.41
CA LYS A 69 12.72 -10.96 5.78
C LYS A 69 11.63 -9.90 5.90
N SER A 70 10.50 -10.08 5.21
CA SER A 70 9.45 -9.06 5.21
C SER A 70 8.92 -8.88 6.63
N GLU A 71 8.87 -7.63 7.09
CA GLU A 71 8.27 -7.20 8.36
C GLU A 71 7.01 -6.36 8.12
N THR A 72 6.54 -6.28 6.87
CA THR A 72 5.41 -5.44 6.46
C THR A 72 4.24 -6.27 5.96
N PRO A 73 3.06 -5.67 5.72
CA PRO A 73 1.95 -6.31 5.01
C PRO A 73 2.25 -6.68 3.55
N ILE A 74 3.35 -6.21 2.96
CA ILE A 74 3.79 -6.63 1.62
C ILE A 74 4.60 -7.92 1.77
N ILE A 75 4.08 -9.04 1.25
CA ILE A 75 4.70 -10.36 1.38
C ILE A 75 5.21 -10.80 -0.01
N PRO A 76 6.53 -10.81 -0.24
CA PRO A 76 7.07 -11.36 -1.48
C PRO A 76 6.95 -12.89 -1.48
N ALA A 77 6.70 -13.48 -2.64
CA ALA A 77 6.81 -14.92 -2.86
C ALA A 77 7.85 -15.15 -3.96
N MET A 78 9.07 -15.50 -3.56
CA MET A 78 10.18 -15.61 -4.51
C MET A 78 10.04 -16.86 -5.40
N THR A 79 10.04 -16.65 -6.72
CA THR A 79 9.93 -17.71 -7.74
C THR A 79 11.24 -17.95 -8.51
N GLY A 80 12.23 -17.09 -8.31
CA GLY A 80 13.53 -17.12 -8.98
C GLY A 80 13.48 -16.56 -10.40
N GLU A 81 13.06 -17.37 -11.37
CA GLU A 81 13.05 -16.97 -12.79
C GLU A 81 11.80 -16.17 -13.16
N SER A 82 11.97 -15.13 -13.98
CA SER A 82 10.85 -14.30 -14.44
C SER A 82 9.78 -15.10 -15.17
N SER A 83 10.16 -16.12 -15.96
CA SER A 83 9.21 -17.01 -16.64
C SER A 83 8.32 -17.79 -15.66
N LYS A 84 8.88 -18.25 -14.54
CA LYS A 84 8.13 -18.93 -13.47
C LYS A 84 7.19 -17.98 -12.75
N ALA A 85 7.62 -16.74 -12.51
CA ALA A 85 6.76 -15.71 -11.94
C ALA A 85 5.53 -15.43 -12.82
N VAL A 86 5.73 -15.31 -14.13
CA VAL A 86 4.64 -15.12 -15.10
C VAL A 86 3.71 -16.34 -15.11
N ALA A 87 4.26 -17.56 -15.24
CA ALA A 87 3.45 -18.77 -15.25
C ALA A 87 2.63 -18.96 -13.95
N LEU A 88 3.21 -18.61 -12.79
CA LEU A 88 2.48 -18.62 -11.52
C LEU A 88 1.35 -17.59 -11.51
N SER A 89 1.62 -16.36 -11.96
CA SER A 89 0.61 -15.31 -12.06
C SER A 89 -0.55 -15.70 -12.97
N ASP A 90 -0.26 -16.29 -14.15
CA ASP A 90 -1.26 -16.76 -15.09
C ASP A 90 -2.08 -17.92 -14.50
N GLY A 91 -1.41 -18.84 -13.81
CA GLY A 91 -2.07 -19.95 -13.11
C GLY A 91 -3.06 -19.45 -12.05
N LEU A 92 -2.62 -18.55 -11.17
CA LEU A 92 -3.46 -17.96 -10.14
C LEU A 92 -4.64 -17.20 -10.74
N TYR A 93 -4.41 -16.38 -11.77
CA TYR A 93 -5.48 -15.63 -12.44
C TYR A 93 -6.57 -16.53 -13.03
N ASN A 94 -6.21 -17.71 -13.53
CA ASN A 94 -7.18 -18.68 -14.05
C ASN A 94 -7.98 -19.38 -12.92
N GLU A 95 -7.47 -19.37 -11.68
CA GLU A 95 -8.13 -19.95 -10.50
C GLU A 95 -9.02 -18.94 -9.74
N GLY A 96 -8.83 -17.62 -9.95
CA GLY A 96 -9.66 -16.53 -9.41
C GLY A 96 -8.90 -15.50 -8.61
#